data_AF-A0A519P9Q6-F1
#
_entry.id   AF-A0A519P9Q6-F1
#
_cell.length_a   1.000
_cell.length_b   1.000
_cell.length_c   1.000
_cell.angle_alpha   90.00
_cell.angle_beta   90.00
_cell.angle_gamma   90.00
#
_symmetry.space_group_name_H-M   'P 1'
#
loop_
_entity.id
_entity.type
_entity.pdbx_description
1 polymer ?
#
loop_
_entity_poly.entity_id
_entity_poly.type
_entity_poly.pdbx_seq_one_letter_code
_entity_poly.pdbx_strand_id
1 'polypeptide(L)'
;MAKYPRLLPLIAVAIGGVVAVRAIGVAPGLFDGAKAWAEEAVAAAPAGDPAAAKPAPAVCALTPEQLAQQAGLSPAELRVLQSLKDRRAQLDMRDNDFATQLPLMAAAEEKLDAKTQALNALKGELQALLGQVGEREQAEVNRLVQVYSAMRPREAAAVFATLDDKVRLPVAAAMRPRTLAAIMAQMPAPAAKELTEKMARRFEAQQQAARLATAVTPEPAPAATDAAAPAASTPPAAQPAGAAARPAARQAPRRPAPRPAANRPAANRPAASAPSPAAAAPAAPQPYQADTPTQPRQSVN
;
A
#
# COMPACT_ATOMS: atom_id res chain seq x y z
N MET A 1 5.14 -20.30 -43.82
CA MET A 1 4.76 -18.88 -43.86
C MET A 1 3.44 -18.71 -43.11
N ALA A 2 3.49 -18.35 -41.82
CA ALA A 2 2.29 -18.21 -41.00
C ALA A 2 1.70 -16.79 -41.17
N LYS A 3 0.45 -16.69 -41.64
CA LYS A 3 -0.33 -15.45 -41.69
C LYS A 3 -0.95 -15.21 -40.31
N TYR A 4 -0.41 -14.25 -39.56
CA TYR A 4 -1.05 -13.77 -38.34
C TYR A 4 -2.23 -12.84 -38.70
N PRO A 5 -3.44 -13.05 -38.16
CA PRO A 5 -4.55 -12.13 -38.35
C PRO A 5 -4.27 -10.81 -37.64
N ARG A 6 -4.55 -9.69 -38.30
CA ARG A 6 -4.29 -8.33 -37.81
C ARG A 6 -5.19 -8.06 -36.58
N LEU A 7 -4.57 -7.87 -35.42
CA LEU A 7 -5.20 -7.54 -34.13
C LEU A 7 -5.66 -6.06 -34.02
N LEU A 8 -5.19 -5.20 -34.93
CA LEU A 8 -5.47 -3.76 -34.94
C LEU A 8 -6.98 -3.40 -35.06
N PRO A 9 -7.81 -4.04 -35.92
CA PRO A 9 -9.25 -3.74 -35.95
C PRO A 9 -10.01 -4.16 -34.68
N LEU A 10 -9.57 -5.21 -33.97
CA LEU A 10 -10.26 -5.69 -32.76
C LEU A 10 -10.04 -4.75 -31.56
N ILE A 11 -8.84 -4.17 -31.46
CA ILE A 11 -8.50 -3.17 -30.44
C ILE A 11 -9.26 -1.86 -30.68
N ALA A 12 -9.46 -1.46 -31.94
CA ALA A 12 -10.25 -0.27 -32.29
C ALA A 12 -11.73 -0.40 -31.91
N VAL A 13 -12.33 -1.58 -32.08
CA VAL A 13 -13.73 -1.85 -31.67
C VAL A 13 -13.86 -1.87 -30.14
N ALA A 14 -12.87 -2.40 -29.42
CA ALA A 14 -12.88 -2.41 -27.95
C ALA A 14 -12.77 -1.00 -27.35
N ILE A 15 -11.96 -0.10 -27.95
CA ILE A 15 -11.82 1.28 -27.48
C ILE A 15 -13.04 2.12 -27.87
N GLY A 16 -13.57 1.96 -29.09
CA GLY A 16 -14.78 2.66 -29.53
C GLY A 16 -16.04 2.25 -28.76
N GLY A 17 -16.17 0.96 -28.41
CA GLY A 17 -17.29 0.44 -27.63
C GLY A 17 -17.36 0.98 -26.20
N VAL A 18 -16.20 1.16 -25.54
CA VAL A 18 -16.15 1.69 -24.16
C VAL A 18 -16.52 3.17 -24.08
N VAL A 19 -16.25 3.95 -25.13
CA VAL A 19 -16.66 5.37 -25.21
C VAL A 19 -18.18 5.49 -25.46
N ALA A 20 -18.75 4.63 -26.31
CA ALA A 20 -20.19 4.60 -26.56
C ALA A 20 -21.01 4.14 -25.34
N VAL A 21 -20.52 3.15 -24.58
CA VAL A 21 -21.19 2.67 -23.37
C VAL A 21 -21.15 3.70 -22.23
N ARG A 22 -20.10 4.54 -22.15
CA ARG A 22 -20.03 5.63 -21.16
C ARG A 22 -20.94 6.82 -21.49
N ALA A 23 -21.37 6.96 -22.74
CA ALA A 23 -22.32 7.99 -23.17
C ALA A 23 -23.79 7.63 -22.87
N ILE A 24 -24.10 6.35 -22.63
CA ILE A 24 -25.48 5.88 -22.38
C ILE A 24 -25.88 6.00 -20.90
N GLY A 25 -24.93 6.25 -19.99
CA GLY A 25 -25.16 6.33 -18.53
C GLY A 25 -25.29 7.75 -17.95
N VAL A 26 -25.21 8.81 -18.74
CA VAL A 26 -25.40 10.19 -18.27
C VAL A 26 -26.84 10.60 -18.57
N ALA A 27 -27.59 10.88 -17.51
CA ALA A 27 -29.03 11.16 -17.50
C ALA A 27 -29.47 12.20 -18.57
N PRO A 28 -30.69 12.07 -19.14
CA PRO A 28 -31.18 12.91 -20.24
C PRO A 28 -31.56 14.35 -19.86
N GLY A 29 -31.10 14.87 -18.72
CA GLY A 29 -31.48 16.20 -18.20
C GLY A 29 -30.36 17.25 -18.17
N LEU A 30 -29.11 16.90 -18.51
CA LEU A 30 -27.99 17.84 -18.42
C LEU A 30 -27.95 18.84 -19.59
N PHE A 31 -28.66 18.56 -20.69
CA PHE A 31 -28.68 19.40 -21.89
C PHE A 31 -29.91 20.33 -21.98
N ASP A 32 -30.92 20.15 -21.13
CA ASP A 32 -32.06 21.10 -21.03
C ASP A 32 -31.63 22.42 -20.38
N GLY A 33 -30.68 22.36 -19.44
CA GLY A 33 -30.06 23.55 -18.87
C GLY A 33 -29.38 24.42 -19.92
N ALA A 34 -28.75 23.83 -20.95
CA ALA A 34 -28.12 24.62 -22.02
C ALA A 34 -29.12 25.29 -22.97
N LYS A 35 -30.36 24.78 -23.05
CA LYS A 35 -31.42 25.32 -23.91
C LYS A 35 -32.17 26.47 -23.25
N ALA A 36 -32.37 26.41 -21.93
CA ALA A 36 -32.97 27.48 -21.13
C ALA A 36 -32.16 28.79 -21.15
N TRP A 37 -30.83 28.72 -21.21
CA TRP A 37 -29.97 29.90 -21.34
C TRP A 37 -29.92 30.49 -22.75
N ALA A 38 -30.35 29.74 -23.77
CA ALA A 38 -30.41 30.21 -25.15
C ALA A 38 -31.74 30.91 -25.49
N GLU A 39 -32.85 30.54 -24.84
CA GLU A 39 -34.15 31.22 -25.01
C GLU A 39 -34.33 32.47 -24.11
N GLU A 40 -33.68 32.53 -22.94
CA GLU A 40 -33.68 33.73 -22.07
C GLU A 40 -32.84 34.90 -22.66
N ALA A 41 -32.07 34.65 -23.72
CA ALA A 41 -31.24 35.67 -24.38
C ALA A 41 -31.88 36.30 -25.63
N VAL A 42 -33.07 35.85 -26.06
CA VAL A 42 -33.69 36.31 -27.34
C VAL A 42 -35.03 37.03 -27.15
N ALA A 43 -35.59 37.10 -25.94
CA ALA A 43 -36.89 37.73 -25.70
C ALA A 43 -36.84 38.93 -24.74
N ALA A 44 -36.07 39.98 -25.06
CA ALA A 44 -36.27 41.32 -24.50
C ALA A 44 -35.65 42.45 -25.35
N ALA A 45 -36.50 43.09 -26.15
CA ALA A 45 -36.48 44.53 -26.48
C ALA A 45 -35.49 45.04 -27.57
N PRO A 46 -35.72 46.24 -28.15
CA PRO A 46 -35.95 46.45 -29.57
C PRO A 46 -34.77 47.12 -30.29
N ALA A 47 -34.83 47.10 -31.62
CA ALA A 47 -33.99 47.89 -32.51
C ALA A 47 -34.05 49.38 -32.13
N GLY A 48 -32.91 49.91 -31.68
CA GLY A 48 -32.63 51.34 -31.52
C GLY A 48 -31.19 51.57 -31.94
N ASP A 49 -30.99 52.47 -32.90
CA ASP A 49 -29.72 52.86 -33.50
C ASP A 49 -28.59 53.09 -32.47
N PRO A 50 -27.33 52.72 -32.77
CA PRO A 50 -26.20 53.21 -32.01
C PRO A 50 -25.98 54.69 -32.36
N ALA A 51 -26.74 55.56 -31.71
CA ALA A 51 -26.40 56.97 -31.64
C ALA A 51 -25.02 57.05 -30.96
N ALA A 52 -24.01 57.38 -31.76
CA ALA A 52 -22.65 57.64 -31.33
C ALA A 52 -22.66 58.65 -30.17
N ALA A 53 -22.45 58.17 -28.95
CA ALA A 53 -22.16 59.01 -27.81
C ALA A 53 -20.78 59.66 -28.05
N LYS A 54 -20.82 60.91 -28.47
CA LYS A 54 -19.67 61.83 -28.42
C LYS A 54 -19.05 61.75 -27.02
N PRO A 55 -17.72 61.58 -26.87
CA PRO A 55 -17.10 61.73 -25.56
C PRO A 55 -17.32 63.18 -25.13
N ALA A 56 -18.05 63.37 -24.02
CA ALA A 56 -18.08 64.66 -23.35
C ALA A 56 -16.64 65.00 -22.94
N PRO A 57 -16.16 66.24 -23.20
CA PRO A 57 -14.82 66.61 -22.80
C PRO A 57 -14.72 66.54 -21.28
N ALA A 58 -13.71 65.84 -20.77
CA ALA A 58 -13.34 65.85 -19.36
C ALA A 58 -12.79 67.24 -19.01
N VAL A 59 -13.68 68.22 -18.85
CA VAL A 59 -13.36 69.55 -18.36
C VAL A 59 -13.84 69.55 -16.91
N CYS A 60 -12.88 69.55 -15.97
CA CYS A 60 -13.01 69.53 -14.49
C CYS A 60 -12.43 68.28 -13.79
N ALA A 61 -11.49 67.54 -14.38
CA ALA A 61 -10.55 66.76 -13.58
C ALA A 61 -9.27 67.59 -13.41
N LEU A 62 -9.01 68.11 -12.21
CA LEU A 62 -7.69 68.67 -11.87
C LEU A 62 -6.64 67.61 -12.22
N THR A 63 -5.58 68.02 -12.91
CA THR A 63 -4.47 67.09 -13.14
C THR A 63 -3.88 66.69 -11.78
N PRO A 64 -3.30 65.48 -11.64
CA PRO A 64 -2.70 65.04 -10.38
C PRO A 64 -1.69 66.05 -9.80
N GLU A 65 -1.05 66.80 -10.70
CA GLU A 65 -0.11 67.87 -10.39
C GLU A 65 -0.78 69.11 -9.80
N GLN A 66 -1.97 69.50 -10.31
CA GLN A 66 -2.76 70.59 -9.75
C GLN A 66 -3.38 70.22 -8.39
N LEU A 67 -3.77 68.96 -8.21
CA LEU A 67 -4.26 68.43 -6.94
C LEU A 67 -3.13 68.44 -5.87
N ALA A 68 -1.91 68.05 -6.26
CA ALA A 68 -0.76 68.09 -5.36
C ALA A 68 -0.39 69.52 -4.94
N GLN A 69 -0.48 70.50 -5.85
CA GLN A 69 -0.23 71.92 -5.53
C GLN A 69 -1.25 72.49 -4.55
N GLN A 70 -2.54 72.11 -4.68
CA GLN A 70 -3.58 72.53 -3.72
C GLN A 70 -3.47 71.85 -2.36
N ALA A 71 -2.92 70.63 -2.30
CA ALA A 71 -2.71 69.88 -1.07
C ALA A 71 -1.36 70.20 -0.39
N GLY A 72 -0.50 71.01 -1.00
CA GLY A 72 0.83 71.34 -0.48
C GLY A 72 1.84 70.19 -0.59
N LEU A 73 1.58 69.18 -1.41
CA LEU A 73 2.47 68.03 -1.60
C LEU A 73 3.49 68.28 -2.71
N SER A 74 4.72 67.78 -2.50
CA SER A 74 5.75 67.73 -3.52
C SER A 74 5.39 66.72 -4.63
N PRO A 75 5.76 66.97 -5.90
CA PRO A 75 5.54 66.02 -7.00
C PRO A 75 6.25 64.66 -6.79
N ALA A 76 7.27 64.59 -5.92
CA ALA A 76 7.89 63.32 -5.54
C ALA A 76 7.01 62.52 -4.56
N GLU A 77 6.39 63.19 -3.59
CA GLU A 77 5.49 62.58 -2.60
C GLU A 77 4.23 62.03 -3.26
N LEU A 78 3.67 62.75 -4.25
CA LEU A 78 2.53 62.28 -5.02
C LEU A 78 2.83 60.96 -5.76
N ARG A 79 4.02 60.83 -6.37
CA ARG A 79 4.42 59.58 -7.06
C ARG A 79 4.54 58.41 -6.10
N VAL A 80 5.05 58.64 -4.90
CA VAL A 80 5.14 57.59 -3.86
C VAL A 80 3.75 57.18 -3.38
N LEU A 81 2.85 58.13 -3.16
CA LEU A 81 1.47 57.79 -2.77
C LEU A 81 0.74 57.01 -3.88
N GLN A 82 0.95 57.38 -5.15
CA GLN A 82 0.41 56.63 -6.29
C GLN A 82 0.98 55.20 -6.33
N SER A 83 2.30 55.03 -6.18
CA SER A 83 2.92 53.70 -6.21
C SER A 83 2.50 52.82 -5.04
N LEU A 84 2.31 53.39 -3.85
CA LEU A 84 1.76 52.68 -2.68
C LEU A 84 0.30 52.29 -2.89
N LYS A 85 -0.52 53.16 -3.51
CA LYS A 85 -1.90 52.84 -3.88
C LYS A 85 -1.95 51.69 -4.89
N ASP A 86 -1.13 51.76 -5.94
CA ASP A 86 -1.06 50.72 -6.97
C ASP A 86 -0.56 49.39 -6.36
N ARG A 87 0.43 49.47 -5.45
CA ARG A 87 0.91 48.29 -4.73
C ARG A 87 -0.16 47.68 -3.82
N ARG A 88 -0.95 48.50 -3.13
CA ARG A 88 -2.07 48.03 -2.32
C ARG A 88 -3.10 47.32 -3.18
N ALA A 89 -3.49 47.90 -4.31
CA ALA A 89 -4.40 47.25 -5.24
C ALA A 89 -3.88 45.88 -5.74
N GLN A 90 -2.57 45.78 -6.02
CA GLN A 90 -1.94 44.50 -6.39
C GLN A 90 -1.99 43.46 -5.26
N LEU A 91 -1.76 43.89 -4.02
CA LEU A 91 -1.83 43.00 -2.86
C LEU A 91 -3.27 42.55 -2.61
N ASP A 92 -4.23 43.47 -2.64
CA ASP A 92 -5.65 43.16 -2.48
C ASP A 92 -6.12 42.15 -3.54
N MET A 93 -5.68 42.28 -4.81
CA MET A 93 -5.96 41.27 -5.85
C MET A 93 -5.39 39.90 -5.50
N ARG A 94 -4.13 39.83 -5.06
CA ARG A 94 -3.48 38.57 -4.68
C ARG A 94 -4.12 37.93 -3.45
N ASP A 95 -4.53 38.74 -2.48
CA ASP A 95 -5.19 38.26 -1.27
C ASP A 95 -6.56 37.65 -1.62
N ASN A 96 -7.30 38.27 -2.55
CA ASN A 96 -8.54 37.70 -3.09
C ASN A 96 -8.28 36.39 -3.87
N ASP A 97 -7.23 36.34 -4.69
CA ASP A 97 -6.85 35.11 -5.40
C ASP A 97 -6.55 33.97 -4.41
N PHE A 98 -5.77 34.23 -3.36
CA PHE A 98 -5.49 33.22 -2.33
C PHE A 98 -6.72 32.86 -1.50
N ALA A 99 -7.59 33.81 -1.20
CA ALA A 99 -8.85 33.56 -0.48
C ALA A 99 -9.75 32.55 -1.23
N THR A 100 -9.66 32.50 -2.57
CA THR A 100 -10.40 31.52 -3.37
C THR A 100 -9.65 30.19 -3.56
N GLN A 101 -8.32 30.22 -3.74
CA GLN A 101 -7.53 29.03 -4.03
C GLN A 101 -7.29 28.15 -2.79
N LEU A 102 -7.00 28.76 -1.63
CA LEU A 102 -6.65 28.01 -0.41
C LEU A 102 -7.76 27.06 0.06
N PRO A 103 -9.05 27.45 0.10
CA PRO A 103 -10.11 26.53 0.48
C PRO A 103 -10.28 25.36 -0.51
N LEU A 104 -10.08 25.60 -1.80
CA LEU A 104 -10.15 24.55 -2.82
C LEU A 104 -9.01 23.54 -2.67
N MET A 105 -7.80 24.02 -2.38
CA MET A 105 -6.64 23.16 -2.11
C MET A 105 -6.81 22.37 -0.80
N ALA A 106 -7.29 23.02 0.26
CA ALA A 106 -7.57 22.35 1.54
C ALA A 106 -8.63 21.24 1.39
N ALA A 107 -9.72 21.52 0.68
CA ALA A 107 -10.74 20.51 0.40
C ALA A 107 -10.20 19.36 -0.50
N ALA A 108 -9.27 19.67 -1.41
CA ALA A 108 -8.61 18.65 -2.22
C ALA A 108 -7.66 17.77 -1.38
N GLU A 109 -6.91 18.35 -0.44
CA GLU A 109 -6.05 17.64 0.50
C GLU A 109 -6.87 16.71 1.41
N GLU A 110 -7.94 17.21 2.03
CA GLU A 110 -8.84 16.39 2.85
C GLU A 110 -9.43 15.21 2.05
N LYS A 111 -9.81 15.44 0.79
CA LYS A 111 -10.31 14.38 -0.09
C LYS A 111 -9.23 13.36 -0.46
N LEU A 112 -7.97 13.78 -0.60
CA LEU A 112 -6.85 12.88 -0.86
C LEU A 112 -6.51 12.06 0.39
N ASP A 113 -6.54 12.67 1.57
CA ASP A 113 -6.33 11.98 2.84
C ASP A 113 -7.42 10.94 3.09
N ALA A 114 -8.69 11.30 2.89
CA ALA A 114 -9.81 10.37 2.99
C ALA A 114 -9.65 9.18 2.03
N LYS A 115 -9.21 9.41 0.79
CA LYS A 115 -8.92 8.34 -0.18
C LYS A 115 -7.74 7.48 0.26
N THR A 116 -6.68 8.08 0.79
CA THR A 116 -5.50 7.35 1.27
C THR A 116 -5.85 6.47 2.46
N GLN A 117 -6.63 6.99 3.40
CA GLN A 117 -7.15 6.22 4.53
C GLN A 117 -8.03 5.06 4.05
N ALA A 118 -8.95 5.30 3.11
CA ALA A 118 -9.80 4.25 2.54
C ALA A 118 -8.98 3.16 1.82
N LEU A 119 -7.96 3.53 1.05
CA LEU A 119 -7.07 2.57 0.39
C LEU A 119 -6.23 1.76 1.40
N ASN A 120 -5.76 2.40 2.46
CA ASN A 120 -5.03 1.72 3.53
C ASN A 120 -5.93 0.76 4.32
N ALA A 121 -7.18 1.15 4.60
CA ALA A 121 -8.18 0.29 5.20
C ALA A 121 -8.45 -0.94 4.33
N LEU A 122 -8.70 -0.73 3.03
CA LEU A 122 -8.93 -1.83 2.07
C LEU A 122 -7.70 -2.74 1.93
N LYS A 123 -6.49 -2.17 1.94
CA LYS A 123 -5.24 -2.95 1.98
C LYS A 123 -5.17 -3.81 3.23
N GLY A 124 -5.52 -3.26 4.39
CA GLY A 124 -5.58 -4.00 5.66
C GLY A 124 -6.60 -5.14 5.62
N GLU A 125 -7.80 -4.88 5.12
CA GLU A 125 -8.85 -5.89 4.93
C GLU A 125 -8.41 -7.00 3.97
N LEU A 126 -7.79 -6.64 2.85
CA LEU A 126 -7.29 -7.61 1.87
C LEU A 126 -6.16 -8.47 2.45
N GLN A 127 -5.24 -7.87 3.21
CA GLN A 127 -4.18 -8.60 3.90
C GLN A 127 -4.75 -9.55 4.96
N ALA A 128 -5.76 -9.10 5.72
CA ALA A 128 -6.45 -9.94 6.69
C ALA A 128 -7.17 -11.11 6.02
N LEU A 129 -7.90 -10.87 4.93
CA LEU A 129 -8.60 -11.92 4.19
C LEU A 129 -7.61 -12.91 3.56
N LEU A 130 -6.52 -12.42 2.98
CA LEU A 130 -5.47 -13.28 2.43
C LEU A 130 -4.80 -14.13 3.51
N GLY A 131 -4.57 -13.56 4.70
CA GLY A 131 -4.11 -14.28 5.89
C GLY A 131 -5.08 -15.39 6.29
N GLN A 132 -6.36 -15.08 6.42
CA GLN A 132 -7.40 -16.05 6.78
C GLN A 132 -7.51 -17.19 5.77
N VAL A 133 -7.40 -16.89 4.46
CA VAL A 133 -7.40 -17.93 3.42
C VAL A 133 -6.17 -18.83 3.57
N GLY A 134 -4.98 -18.26 3.75
CA GLY A 134 -3.75 -19.02 3.99
C GLY A 134 -3.83 -19.91 5.24
N GLU A 135 -4.39 -19.41 6.33
CA GLU A 135 -4.61 -20.19 7.56
C GLU A 135 -5.60 -21.34 7.35
N ARG A 136 -6.71 -21.11 6.65
CA ARG A 136 -7.68 -22.16 6.31
C ARG A 136 -7.08 -23.23 5.42
N GLU A 137 -6.34 -22.84 4.38
CA GLU A 137 -5.63 -23.78 3.50
C GLU A 137 -4.62 -24.61 4.29
N GLN A 138 -3.84 -23.99 5.17
CA GLN A 138 -2.87 -24.69 6.01
C GLN A 138 -3.57 -25.63 7.01
N ALA A 139 -4.70 -25.23 7.58
CA ALA A 139 -5.49 -26.08 8.48
C ALA A 139 -6.03 -27.32 7.76
N GLU A 140 -6.55 -27.16 6.53
CA GLU A 140 -7.01 -28.29 5.71
C GLU A 140 -5.85 -29.23 5.34
N VAL A 141 -4.69 -28.68 4.95
CA VAL A 141 -3.49 -29.48 4.70
C VAL A 141 -3.07 -30.25 5.96
N ASN A 142 -3.06 -29.60 7.12
CA ASN A 142 -2.72 -30.25 8.39
C ASN A 142 -3.71 -31.35 8.76
N ARG A 143 -5.01 -31.15 8.51
CA ARG A 143 -6.05 -32.15 8.72
C ARG A 143 -5.82 -33.37 7.83
N LEU A 144 -5.52 -33.15 6.55
CA LEU A 144 -5.18 -34.23 5.60
C LEU A 144 -3.92 -34.98 6.06
N VAL A 145 -2.86 -34.26 6.47
CA VAL A 145 -1.65 -34.87 7.02
C VAL A 145 -1.96 -35.74 8.24
N GLN A 146 -2.82 -35.29 9.15
CA GLN A 146 -3.23 -36.09 10.31
C GLN A 146 -3.89 -37.41 9.89
N VAL A 147 -4.87 -37.36 8.98
CA VAL A 147 -5.56 -38.56 8.47
C VAL A 147 -4.58 -39.56 7.88
N TYR A 148 -3.67 -39.12 7.00
CA TYR A 148 -2.71 -40.02 6.37
C TYR A 148 -1.63 -40.52 7.33
N SER A 149 -1.22 -39.70 8.31
CA SER A 149 -0.22 -40.08 9.30
C SER A 149 -0.74 -41.08 10.34
N ALA A 150 -2.05 -41.11 10.58
CA ALA A 150 -2.70 -42.07 11.46
C ALA A 150 -2.96 -43.42 10.77
N MET A 151 -2.94 -43.46 9.44
CA MET A 151 -3.15 -44.66 8.65
C MET A 151 -1.87 -45.52 8.55
N ARG A 152 -2.04 -46.81 8.25
CA ARG A 152 -0.90 -47.71 8.02
C ARG A 152 -0.08 -47.25 6.80
N PRO A 153 1.27 -47.26 6.85
CA PRO A 153 2.09 -46.75 5.75
C PRO A 153 1.82 -47.42 4.40
N ARG A 154 1.50 -48.72 4.39
CA ARG A 154 1.18 -49.48 3.18
C ARG A 154 -0.14 -49.04 2.54
N GLU A 155 -1.16 -48.77 3.34
CA GLU A 155 -2.47 -48.29 2.86
C GLU A 155 -2.37 -46.83 2.40
N ALA A 156 -1.66 -46.00 3.17
CA ALA A 156 -1.38 -44.62 2.81
C ALA A 156 -0.64 -44.53 1.47
N ALA A 157 0.39 -45.36 1.25
CA ALA A 157 1.15 -45.39 0.01
C ALA A 157 0.29 -45.71 -1.22
N ALA A 158 -0.65 -46.66 -1.10
CA ALA A 158 -1.55 -47.04 -2.19
C ALA A 158 -2.47 -45.88 -2.61
N VAL A 159 -3.05 -45.16 -1.64
CA VAL A 159 -3.91 -43.99 -1.90
C VAL A 159 -3.09 -42.80 -2.40
N PHE A 160 -1.90 -42.57 -1.86
CA PHE A 160 -1.06 -41.44 -2.24
C PHE A 160 -0.50 -41.57 -3.66
N ALA A 161 -0.34 -42.80 -4.17
CA ALA A 161 0.09 -43.05 -5.54
C ALA A 161 -0.95 -42.61 -6.59
N THR A 162 -2.25 -42.64 -6.25
CA THR A 162 -3.36 -42.29 -7.16
C THR A 162 -3.86 -40.85 -7.00
N LEU A 163 -3.34 -40.11 -6.01
CA LEU A 163 -3.79 -38.76 -5.69
C LEU A 163 -3.24 -37.71 -6.67
N ASP A 164 -4.05 -36.68 -6.95
CA ASP A 164 -3.67 -35.55 -7.80
C ASP A 164 -2.55 -34.71 -7.18
N ASP A 165 -1.63 -34.21 -8.02
CA ASP A 165 -0.46 -33.45 -7.58
C ASP A 165 -0.80 -32.17 -6.80
N LYS A 166 -1.95 -31.53 -7.09
CA LYS A 166 -2.37 -30.30 -6.40
C LYS A 166 -2.62 -30.53 -4.92
N VAL A 167 -3.05 -31.73 -4.52
CA VAL A 167 -3.28 -32.10 -3.11
C VAL A 167 -2.10 -32.88 -2.55
N ARG A 168 -1.50 -33.75 -3.38
CA ARG A 168 -0.39 -34.63 -3.00
C ARG A 168 0.86 -33.87 -2.59
N LEU A 169 1.25 -32.83 -3.34
CA LEU A 169 2.48 -32.09 -3.10
C LEU A 169 2.43 -31.23 -1.82
N PRO A 170 1.38 -30.43 -1.56
CA PRO A 170 1.27 -29.70 -0.29
C PRO A 170 1.25 -30.62 0.92
N VAL A 171 0.49 -31.71 0.87
CA VAL A 171 0.39 -32.67 1.97
C VAL A 171 1.73 -33.37 2.22
N ALA A 172 2.44 -33.79 1.16
CA ALA A 172 3.78 -34.38 1.30
C ALA A 172 4.79 -33.39 1.89
N ALA A 173 4.74 -32.11 1.47
CA ALA A 173 5.64 -31.06 1.96
C ALA A 173 5.39 -30.70 3.44
N ALA A 174 4.14 -30.73 3.90
CA ALA A 174 3.77 -30.43 5.28
C ALA A 174 3.97 -31.62 6.24
N MET A 175 4.19 -32.82 5.72
CA MET A 175 4.28 -34.03 6.53
C MET A 175 5.65 -34.19 7.20
N ARG A 176 5.68 -34.86 8.36
CA ARG A 176 6.92 -35.15 9.07
C ARG A 176 7.84 -36.04 8.22
N PRO A 177 9.15 -35.75 8.11
CA PRO A 177 10.07 -36.50 7.25
C PRO A 177 10.09 -38.01 7.52
N ARG A 178 10.00 -38.42 8.80
CA ARG A 178 9.98 -39.84 9.19
C ARG A 178 8.74 -40.58 8.69
N THR A 179 7.57 -39.94 8.77
CA THR A 179 6.30 -40.53 8.31
C THR A 179 6.29 -40.61 6.78
N LEU A 180 6.78 -39.58 6.10
CA LEU A 180 6.93 -39.57 4.64
C LEU A 180 7.84 -40.68 4.14
N ALA A 181 9.00 -40.87 4.78
CA ALA A 181 9.91 -41.96 4.45
C ALA A 181 9.25 -43.35 4.59
N ALA A 182 8.47 -43.55 5.67
CA ALA A 182 7.76 -44.82 5.88
C ALA A 182 6.69 -45.09 4.80
N ILE A 183 6.01 -44.05 4.32
CA ILE A 183 5.01 -44.15 3.24
C ILE A 183 5.71 -44.39 1.89
N MET A 184 6.77 -43.65 1.58
CA MET A 184 7.55 -43.83 0.36
C MET A 184 8.17 -45.23 0.26
N ALA A 185 8.59 -45.81 1.40
CA ALA A 185 9.12 -47.18 1.44
C ALA A 185 8.10 -48.25 1.04
N GLN A 186 6.79 -47.97 1.16
CA GLN A 186 5.72 -48.89 0.77
C GLN A 186 5.05 -48.52 -0.56
N MET A 187 5.57 -47.49 -1.24
CA MET A 187 5.07 -46.99 -2.52
C MET A 187 5.85 -47.61 -3.69
N PRO A 188 5.24 -47.78 -4.88
CA PRO A 188 5.99 -48.17 -6.07
C PRO A 188 7.08 -47.15 -6.40
N ALA A 189 8.27 -47.65 -6.75
CA ALA A 189 9.44 -46.86 -7.13
C ALA A 189 9.18 -45.72 -8.15
N PRO A 190 8.40 -45.91 -9.23
CA PRO A 190 8.12 -44.80 -10.16
C PRO A 190 7.34 -43.65 -9.50
N ALA A 191 6.35 -43.95 -8.66
CA ALA A 191 5.56 -42.90 -7.99
C ALA A 191 6.38 -42.13 -6.96
N ALA A 192 7.25 -42.82 -6.22
CA ALA A 192 8.16 -42.18 -5.26
C ALA A 192 9.18 -41.25 -5.96
N LYS A 193 9.69 -41.66 -7.13
CA LYS A 193 10.56 -40.84 -7.99
C LYS A 193 9.84 -39.57 -8.45
N GLU A 194 8.64 -39.71 -9.02
CA GLU A 194 7.85 -38.57 -9.49
C GLU A 194 7.53 -37.57 -8.38
N LEU A 195 7.13 -38.05 -7.20
CA LEU A 195 6.82 -37.20 -6.05
C LEU A 195 8.06 -36.36 -5.66
N THR A 196 9.22 -37.00 -5.59
CA THR A 196 10.48 -36.34 -5.21
C THR A 196 10.89 -35.29 -6.23
N GLU A 197 10.83 -35.61 -7.52
CA GLU A 197 11.16 -34.66 -8.60
C GLU A 197 10.21 -33.45 -8.62
N LYS A 198 8.92 -33.67 -8.43
CA LYS A 198 7.93 -32.59 -8.36
C LYS A 198 8.10 -31.71 -7.13
N MET A 199 8.41 -32.30 -5.97
CA MET A 199 8.73 -31.54 -4.75
C MET A 199 10.02 -30.71 -4.92
N ALA A 200 11.05 -31.28 -5.52
CA ALA A 200 12.31 -30.57 -5.81
C ALA A 200 12.08 -29.37 -6.73
N ARG A 201 11.39 -29.57 -7.87
CA ARG A 201 11.03 -28.49 -8.81
C ARG A 201 10.24 -27.37 -8.13
N ARG A 202 9.31 -27.71 -7.24
CA ARG A 202 8.54 -26.72 -6.47
C ARG A 202 9.45 -25.91 -5.54
N PHE A 203 10.36 -26.57 -4.83
CA PHE A 203 11.29 -25.91 -3.93
C PHE A 203 12.25 -24.98 -4.67
N GLU A 204 12.76 -25.41 -5.83
CA GLU A 204 13.57 -24.57 -6.71
C GLU A 204 12.80 -23.33 -7.20
N ALA A 205 11.56 -23.51 -7.66
CA ALA A 205 10.71 -22.39 -8.08
C ALA A 205 10.44 -21.41 -6.93
N GLN A 206 10.20 -21.91 -5.72
CA GLN A 206 10.03 -21.07 -4.53
C GLN A 206 11.31 -20.31 -4.17
N GLN A 207 12.47 -20.93 -4.25
CA GLN A 207 13.75 -20.25 -4.03
C GLN A 207 14.03 -19.18 -5.09
N GLN A 208 13.72 -19.45 -6.35
CA GLN A 208 13.88 -18.48 -7.43
C GLN A 208 12.95 -17.28 -7.19
N ALA A 209 11.68 -17.51 -6.85
CA ALA A 209 10.76 -16.45 -6.49
C ALA A 209 11.26 -15.62 -5.30
N ALA A 210 11.80 -16.26 -4.26
CA ALA A 210 12.37 -15.58 -3.10
C ALA A 210 13.59 -14.71 -3.46
N ARG A 211 14.48 -15.20 -4.34
CA ARG A 211 15.64 -14.45 -4.85
C ARG A 211 15.23 -13.26 -5.71
N LEU A 212 14.23 -13.44 -6.58
CA LEU A 212 13.68 -12.35 -7.39
C LEU A 212 13.00 -11.29 -6.51
N ALA A 213 12.28 -11.71 -5.47
CA ALA A 213 11.68 -10.78 -4.52
C ALA A 213 12.72 -9.99 -3.72
N THR A 214 13.84 -10.61 -3.32
CA THR A 214 14.95 -9.90 -2.66
C THR A 214 15.70 -8.97 -3.62
N ALA A 215 15.75 -9.27 -4.91
CA ALA A 215 16.33 -8.38 -5.93
C ALA A 215 15.42 -7.21 -6.34
N VAL A 216 14.10 -7.34 -6.18
CA VAL A 216 13.09 -6.31 -6.54
C VAL A 216 12.73 -5.43 -5.35
N THR A 217 13.12 -5.80 -4.13
CA THR A 217 12.97 -4.91 -2.98
C THR A 217 13.91 -3.71 -3.19
N PRO A 218 13.41 -2.48 -3.40
CA PRO A 218 14.28 -1.33 -3.56
C PRO A 218 15.09 -1.21 -2.28
N GLU A 219 16.41 -1.36 -2.44
CA GLU A 219 17.39 -1.02 -1.43
C GLU A 219 17.00 0.38 -0.89
N PRO A 220 16.80 0.55 0.44
CA PRO A 220 16.66 1.89 0.97
C PRO A 220 17.94 2.61 0.56
N ALA A 221 17.80 3.64 -0.27
CA ALA A 221 18.91 4.41 -0.82
C ALA A 221 19.93 4.63 0.31
N PRO A 222 21.20 4.24 0.13
CA PRO A 222 22.20 4.49 1.16
C PRO A 222 22.15 5.98 1.43
N ALA A 223 21.80 6.33 2.68
CA ALA A 223 21.86 7.70 3.14
C ALA A 223 23.24 8.22 2.76
N ALA A 224 23.25 9.26 1.92
CA ALA A 224 24.46 9.92 1.50
C ALA A 224 25.21 10.34 2.77
N THR A 225 26.29 9.64 3.09
CA THR A 225 27.29 10.14 4.03
C THR A 225 28.01 11.26 3.33
N ASP A 226 27.71 12.48 3.78
CA ASP A 226 28.48 13.67 3.51
C ASP A 226 29.98 13.48 3.81
N ALA A 227 30.78 14.26 3.08
CA ALA A 227 32.16 14.64 3.36
C ALA A 227 33.28 13.60 3.10
N ALA A 228 33.69 13.50 1.83
CA ALA A 228 35.06 13.16 1.48
C ALA A 228 35.93 14.44 1.45
N ALA A 229 36.80 14.60 2.44
CA ALA A 229 37.94 15.53 2.38
C ALA A 229 39.15 14.82 1.73
N PRO A 230 39.97 15.49 0.91
CA PRO A 230 41.06 14.84 0.20
C PRO A 230 42.28 14.65 1.13
N ALA A 231 42.61 13.40 1.44
CA ALA A 231 43.88 13.05 2.07
C ALA A 231 44.95 12.85 0.99
N ALA A 232 46.04 13.60 1.16
CA ALA A 232 47.21 13.64 0.29
C ALA A 232 47.86 12.26 0.08
N SER A 233 48.27 12.01 -1.15
CA SER A 233 49.11 10.89 -1.59
C SER A 233 50.55 11.05 -1.10
N THR A 234 51.08 10.03 -0.43
CA THR A 234 52.53 9.81 -0.28
C THR A 234 52.85 8.42 -0.85
N PRO A 235 53.84 8.28 -1.76
CA PRO A 235 54.20 6.99 -2.33
C PRO A 235 55.14 6.20 -1.40
N PRO A 236 55.00 4.87 -1.26
CA PRO A 236 56.03 4.07 -0.61
C PRO A 236 57.16 3.76 -1.58
N ALA A 237 58.37 4.07 -1.12
CA ALA A 237 59.63 3.70 -1.75
C ALA A 237 59.83 2.18 -1.78
N ALA A 238 60.47 1.74 -2.86
CA ALA A 238 60.88 0.37 -3.13
C ALA A 238 61.83 -0.20 -2.05
N GLN A 239 61.72 -1.52 -1.81
CA GLN A 239 62.82 -2.32 -1.27
C GLN A 239 63.05 -3.58 -2.13
N PRO A 240 64.31 -4.04 -2.27
CA PRO A 240 64.72 -4.98 -3.29
C PRO A 240 64.69 -6.44 -2.83
N ALA A 241 64.84 -7.32 -3.83
CA ALA A 241 64.88 -8.77 -3.75
C ALA A 241 66.02 -9.34 -2.89
N GLY A 242 65.79 -10.52 -2.30
CA GLY A 242 66.80 -11.36 -1.68
C GLY A 242 66.28 -12.77 -1.41
N ALA A 243 66.80 -13.73 -2.15
CA ALA A 243 66.43 -15.15 -2.19
C ALA A 243 66.80 -15.94 -0.91
N ALA A 244 66.04 -17.03 -0.61
CA ALA A 244 66.55 -18.42 -0.57
C ALA A 244 65.70 -19.39 0.30
N ALA A 245 65.49 -20.59 -0.26
CA ALA A 245 65.45 -21.93 0.37
C ALA A 245 64.28 -22.38 1.31
N ARG A 246 63.33 -23.15 0.71
CA ARG A 246 62.91 -24.57 0.98
C ARG A 246 63.06 -25.21 2.41
N PRO A 247 62.35 -26.33 2.73
CA PRO A 247 60.89 -26.57 2.74
C PRO A 247 60.40 -27.42 3.98
N ALA A 248 59.08 -27.65 4.07
CA ALA A 248 58.38 -28.79 4.69
C ALA A 248 58.61 -29.17 6.18
N ALA A 249 57.55 -29.02 7.00
CA ALA A 249 57.26 -29.96 8.10
C ALA A 249 55.75 -30.04 8.39
N ARG A 250 55.23 -31.26 8.23
CA ARG A 250 53.88 -31.76 8.54
C ARG A 250 53.56 -31.56 10.02
N GLN A 251 52.43 -30.92 10.35
CA GLN A 251 51.91 -30.89 11.73
C GLN A 251 50.82 -31.96 11.90
N ALA A 252 50.97 -32.76 12.96
CA ALA A 252 50.13 -33.90 13.33
C ALA A 252 48.78 -33.50 13.96
N PRO A 253 47.72 -34.34 13.87
CA PRO A 253 46.41 -34.03 14.44
C PRO A 253 46.36 -34.24 15.96
N ARG A 254 45.75 -33.28 16.67
CA ARG A 254 45.48 -33.33 18.12
C ARG A 254 44.29 -34.25 18.43
N ARG A 255 44.47 -35.09 19.45
CA ARG A 255 43.50 -36.06 20.01
C ARG A 255 42.51 -35.36 20.96
N PRO A 256 41.20 -35.71 20.98
CA PRO A 256 40.25 -35.14 21.93
C PRO A 256 40.23 -35.90 23.28
N ALA A 257 40.08 -35.17 24.39
CA ALA A 257 39.93 -35.70 25.75
C ALA A 257 38.43 -35.75 26.18
N PRO A 258 38.05 -36.63 27.13
CA PRO A 258 36.65 -37.04 27.35
C PRO A 258 35.86 -36.22 28.40
N ARG A 259 34.52 -36.37 28.32
CA ARG A 259 33.47 -35.81 29.19
C ARG A 259 33.55 -36.30 30.64
N PRO A 260 33.05 -35.54 31.63
CA PRO A 260 32.56 -36.08 32.89
C PRO A 260 31.04 -36.28 32.90
N ALA A 261 30.62 -37.28 33.67
CA ALA A 261 29.28 -37.83 33.75
C ALA A 261 28.42 -37.21 34.88
N ALA A 262 27.10 -37.33 34.67
CA ALA A 262 26.00 -37.57 35.62
C ALA A 262 26.12 -37.07 37.07
N ASN A 263 25.14 -36.25 37.48
CA ASN A 263 24.68 -36.19 38.87
C ASN A 263 23.14 -36.20 38.94
N ARG A 264 22.61 -37.29 39.50
CA ARG A 264 21.28 -37.46 40.13
C ARG A 264 21.52 -38.53 41.21
N PRO A 265 20.93 -38.45 42.42
CA PRO A 265 19.49 -38.68 42.64
C PRO A 265 18.91 -37.74 43.74
N ALA A 266 17.60 -37.59 43.91
CA ALA A 266 16.79 -38.44 44.79
C ALA A 266 15.27 -38.19 44.61
N ALA A 267 14.49 -39.21 44.96
CA ALA A 267 13.03 -39.32 44.82
C ALA A 267 12.33 -39.44 46.19
N ASN A 268 10.98 -39.39 46.15
CA ASN A 268 9.95 -39.64 47.19
C ASN A 268 9.40 -38.40 47.91
N ARG A 269 8.09 -38.18 48.09
CA ARG A 269 6.82 -38.90 47.79
C ARG A 269 5.65 -37.87 47.93
N PRO A 270 4.39 -38.20 47.55
CA PRO A 270 3.27 -37.27 47.46
C PRO A 270 2.43 -37.22 48.75
N ALA A 271 1.72 -36.10 48.97
CA ALA A 271 0.65 -36.00 49.95
C ALA A 271 -0.59 -35.38 49.28
N ALA A 272 -1.72 -36.06 49.43
CA ALA A 272 -3.05 -35.64 48.99
C ALA A 272 -3.69 -34.71 50.02
N SER A 273 -4.53 -33.78 49.56
CA SER A 273 -5.88 -33.42 50.06
C SER A 273 -6.19 -31.92 49.84
N ALA A 274 -7.25 -31.67 49.06
CA ALA A 274 -7.95 -30.38 48.93
C ALA A 274 -9.00 -30.26 50.07
N PRO A 275 -9.68 -29.10 50.28
CA PRO A 275 -10.67 -28.60 49.32
C PRO A 275 -10.71 -27.06 49.10
N SER A 276 -11.39 -26.72 47.99
CA SER A 276 -11.76 -25.40 47.46
C SER A 276 -12.48 -24.43 48.42
N PRO A 277 -12.62 -23.17 47.98
CA PRO A 277 -13.90 -22.48 48.07
C PRO A 277 -14.50 -22.15 46.69
N ALA A 278 -15.76 -22.57 46.57
CA ALA A 278 -16.91 -22.05 45.81
C ALA A 278 -16.70 -21.14 44.59
N ALA A 279 -17.18 -21.66 43.45
CA ALA A 279 -17.56 -20.92 42.26
C ALA A 279 -18.81 -20.06 42.50
N ALA A 280 -18.78 -18.81 42.04
CA ALA A 280 -19.95 -17.97 41.85
C ALA A 280 -20.63 -18.33 40.51
N ALA A 281 -21.92 -18.67 40.56
CA ALA A 281 -22.74 -18.99 39.41
C ALA A 281 -23.11 -17.72 38.61
N PRO A 282 -23.24 -17.80 37.27
CA PRO A 282 -23.76 -16.71 36.46
C PRO A 282 -25.29 -16.66 36.51
N ALA A 283 -25.83 -15.48 36.80
CA ALA A 283 -27.27 -15.20 36.79
C ALA A 283 -27.81 -15.12 35.36
N ALA A 284 -28.98 -15.73 35.15
CA ALA A 284 -29.75 -15.76 33.91
C ALA A 284 -30.41 -14.39 33.58
N PRO A 285 -30.84 -14.17 32.32
CA PRO A 285 -31.13 -12.84 31.78
C PRO A 285 -32.50 -12.28 32.20
N GLN A 286 -32.52 -11.02 32.63
CA GLN A 286 -33.74 -10.24 32.90
C GLN A 286 -34.33 -9.71 31.57
N PRO A 287 -35.67 -9.74 31.39
CA PRO A 287 -36.30 -9.23 30.19
C PRO A 287 -36.39 -7.70 30.16
N TYR A 288 -36.15 -7.21 28.95
CA TYR A 288 -36.34 -5.86 28.40
C TYR A 288 -37.52 -5.08 29.02
N GLN A 289 -37.24 -3.95 29.67
CA GLN A 289 -38.23 -2.89 29.89
C GLN A 289 -37.93 -1.73 28.94
N ALA A 290 -38.97 -1.31 28.22
CA ALA A 290 -38.92 -0.26 27.21
C ALA A 290 -38.90 1.13 27.88
N ASP A 291 -37.89 1.93 27.56
CA ASP A 291 -37.84 3.35 27.89
C ASP A 291 -38.93 4.11 27.11
N THR A 292 -39.90 4.67 27.84
CA THR A 292 -40.85 5.65 27.32
C THR A 292 -40.23 7.05 27.30
N PRO A 293 -40.43 7.86 26.24
CA PRO A 293 -39.79 9.16 26.09
C PRO A 293 -40.41 10.23 27.00
N THR A 294 -39.56 10.94 27.73
CA THR A 294 -39.94 12.11 28.54
C THR A 294 -40.15 13.33 27.64
N GLN A 295 -41.36 13.89 27.67
CA GLN A 295 -41.72 15.15 27.01
C GLN A 295 -41.20 16.40 27.76
N PRO A 296 -41.07 17.55 27.06
CA PRO A 296 -40.31 18.71 27.52
C PRO A 296 -41.12 19.62 28.45
N ARG A 297 -40.46 20.20 29.47
CA ARG A 297 -41.02 21.35 30.21
C ARG A 297 -40.58 22.66 29.54
N GLN A 298 -41.56 23.30 28.90
CA GLN A 298 -41.55 24.72 28.62
C GLN A 298 -41.90 25.55 29.87
N SER A 299 -41.39 26.78 29.83
CA SER A 299 -42.00 28.04 30.29
C SER A 299 -41.66 28.62 31.67
N VAL A 300 -41.03 29.80 31.58
CA VAL A 300 -41.40 31.09 32.23
C VAL A 300 -41.04 31.27 33.71
N ASN A 301 -39.92 31.96 33.97
CA ASN A 301 -39.85 33.40 34.22
C ASN A 301 -38.40 33.88 34.15
#